data_AF-A0A7C4A0Q7-F1
#
_entry.id   AF-A0A7C4A0Q7-F1
#
_cell.length_a   1.000
_cell.length_b   1.000
_cell.length_c   1.000
_cell.angle_alpha   90.00
_cell.angle_beta   90.00
_cell.angle_gamma   90.00
#
_symmetry.space_group_name_H-M   'P 1'
#
loop_
_entity.id
_entity.type
_entity.pdbx_description
1 polymer ?
#
loop_
_entity_poly.entity_id
_entity_poly.type
_entity_poly.pdbx_seq_one_letter_code
_entity_poly.pdbx_strand_id
1 'polypeptide(L)'
;MGGEEARVRGHWGGRGLFLCFLLLAVTCSGVGAEIGGGPASQLERAKEFSGQVGPYLAVGLRMGEGALKRLGCEKHGGMTVRVECPSKRPYCLLVDGLQLSTGCTTGNRGLEWVASSRIRVVFISSKTGERVVYVLADEFGPLLEQWSKAWKNEEAVALLIYALPSESMLFKEVK
;
A
#
# COMPACT_ATOMS: atom_id res chain seq x y z
N MET A 1 37.57 7.19 3.94
CA MET A 1 37.67 6.01 3.04
C MET A 1 37.39 4.77 3.88
N GLY A 2 36.39 3.97 3.47
CA GLY A 2 36.00 2.66 4.07
C GLY A 2 35.35 2.79 5.46
N GLY A 3 34.10 2.40 5.72
CA GLY A 3 33.26 1.39 5.10
C GLY A 3 33.44 0.07 5.84
N GLU A 4 32.63 -0.18 6.88
CA GLU A 4 32.43 -1.53 7.39
C GLU A 4 30.99 -1.70 7.91
N GLU A 5 30.36 -2.75 7.39
CA GLU A 5 28.94 -3.07 7.44
C GLU A 5 28.46 -3.45 8.84
N ALA A 6 27.45 -2.73 9.35
CA ALA A 6 26.67 -3.19 10.49
C ALA A 6 25.70 -4.29 10.06
N ARG A 7 26.16 -5.54 10.18
CA ARG A 7 25.39 -6.78 10.04
C ARG A 7 24.30 -6.86 11.12
N VAL A 8 23.09 -6.42 10.82
CA VAL A 8 21.91 -6.64 11.69
C VAL A 8 21.39 -8.06 11.47
N ARG A 9 21.73 -8.97 12.40
CA ARG A 9 21.10 -10.29 12.51
C ARG A 9 19.72 -10.15 13.16
N GLY A 10 18.67 -10.11 12.35
CA GLY A 10 17.29 -10.31 12.81
C GLY A 10 16.98 -11.80 12.85
N HIS A 11 16.86 -12.36 14.05
CA HIS A 11 16.47 -13.74 14.30
C HIS A 11 14.95 -13.89 14.10
N TRP A 12 14.53 -14.44 12.97
CA TRP A 12 13.11 -14.74 12.71
C TRP A 12 12.79 -16.16 13.17
N GLY A 13 12.45 -16.28 14.45
CA GLY A 13 11.90 -17.50 15.04
C GLY A 13 10.38 -17.41 15.15
N GLY A 14 9.68 -18.44 14.68
CA GLY A 14 8.33 -18.75 15.18
C GLY A 14 7.20 -18.68 14.14
N ARG A 15 7.16 -19.70 13.29
CA ARG A 15 5.96 -20.21 12.61
C ARG A 15 4.80 -20.34 13.63
N GLY A 16 3.96 -19.32 13.77
CA GLY A 16 2.90 -19.35 14.79
C GLY A 16 1.87 -18.23 14.73
N LEU A 17 2.24 -17.03 14.24
CA LEU A 17 1.30 -15.89 14.18
C LEU A 17 0.49 -15.80 12.87
N PHE A 18 0.81 -16.59 11.85
CA PHE A 18 0.20 -16.48 10.52
C PHE A 18 -1.20 -17.10 10.39
N LEU A 19 -1.64 -17.91 11.38
CA LEU A 19 -2.92 -18.63 11.32
C LEU A 19 -4.07 -17.95 12.09
N CYS A 20 -3.81 -16.89 12.88
CA CYS A 20 -4.83 -16.34 13.81
C CYS A 20 -5.68 -15.18 13.27
N PHE A 21 -5.37 -14.59 12.11
CA PHE A 21 -6.15 -13.46 11.60
C PHE A 21 -7.30 -13.83 10.66
N LEU A 22 -7.51 -15.12 10.39
CA LEU A 22 -8.55 -15.58 9.45
C LEU A 22 -9.97 -15.69 10.08
N LEU A 23 -10.17 -15.35 11.37
CA LEU A 23 -11.40 -15.71 12.10
C LEU A 23 -12.19 -14.58 12.80
N LEU A 24 -11.84 -13.30 12.65
CA LEU A 24 -12.60 -12.22 13.31
C LEU A 24 -12.94 -11.04 12.38
N ALA A 25 -13.64 -11.33 11.29
CA ALA A 25 -14.22 -10.28 10.44
C ALA A 25 -15.70 -10.55 10.14
N VAL A 26 -16.51 -10.85 11.16
CA VAL A 26 -17.97 -10.69 11.07
C VAL A 26 -18.53 -10.28 12.44
N THR A 27 -18.46 -9.00 12.75
CA THR A 27 -19.52 -8.34 13.54
C THR A 27 -19.62 -6.88 13.10
N CYS A 28 -20.55 -6.60 12.20
CA CYS A 28 -21.06 -5.26 11.92
C CYS A 28 -21.61 -4.64 13.22
N SER A 29 -21.16 -3.45 13.57
CA SER A 29 -22.00 -2.44 14.23
C SER A 29 -21.37 -1.05 14.10
N GLY A 30 -21.93 -0.28 13.17
CA GLY A 30 -22.19 1.16 13.24
C GLY A 30 -21.05 2.13 13.57
N VAL A 31 -20.61 2.88 12.55
CA VAL A 31 -20.41 4.35 12.65
C VAL A 31 -20.71 4.95 11.28
N GLY A 32 -21.63 5.92 11.21
CA GLY A 32 -21.86 6.72 10.01
C GLY A 32 -20.77 7.77 9.83
N ALA A 33 -20.27 7.93 8.60
CA ALA A 33 -19.57 9.12 8.12
C ALA A 33 -19.54 9.15 6.58
N GLU A 34 -20.29 10.10 6.01
CA GLU A 34 -20.01 10.96 4.83
C GLU A 34 -19.31 10.36 3.58
N ILE A 35 -20.06 10.32 2.46
CA ILE A 35 -19.64 10.39 1.04
C ILE A 35 -18.28 9.78 0.64
N GLY A 36 -18.09 8.51 0.98
CA GLY A 36 -17.12 7.63 0.35
C GLY A 36 -17.66 6.21 0.43
N GLY A 37 -18.04 5.62 -0.70
CA GLY A 37 -18.58 4.27 -0.68
C GLY A 37 -17.58 3.29 -0.06
N GLY A 38 -18.08 2.20 0.52
CA GLY A 38 -17.23 1.22 1.21
C GLY A 38 -16.17 0.56 0.31
N PRO A 39 -15.34 -0.35 0.88
CA PRO A 39 -14.24 -1.03 0.21
C PRO A 39 -14.49 -1.51 -1.22
N ALA A 40 -15.66 -2.13 -1.45
CA ALA A 40 -16.05 -2.62 -2.76
C ALA A 40 -16.15 -1.48 -3.80
N SER A 41 -16.72 -0.34 -3.44
CA SER A 41 -16.89 0.79 -4.37
C SER A 41 -15.58 1.49 -4.74
N GLN A 42 -14.60 1.48 -3.83
CA GLN A 42 -13.28 2.05 -4.07
C GLN A 42 -12.47 1.15 -5.01
N LEU A 43 -12.59 -0.17 -4.84
CA LEU A 43 -11.98 -1.13 -5.75
C LEU A 43 -12.66 -1.17 -7.12
N GLU A 44 -13.97 -0.95 -7.22
CA GLU A 44 -14.66 -0.78 -8.50
C GLU A 44 -14.14 0.44 -9.28
N ARG A 45 -14.02 1.61 -8.63
CA ARG A 45 -13.38 2.78 -9.26
C ARG A 45 -11.94 2.48 -9.68
N ALA A 46 -11.22 1.72 -8.87
CA ALA A 46 -9.86 1.32 -9.19
C ALA A 46 -9.81 0.34 -10.38
N LYS A 47 -10.82 -0.52 -10.53
CA LYS A 47 -11.01 -1.43 -11.67
C LYS A 47 -11.26 -0.67 -12.95
N GLU A 48 -12.12 0.33 -12.92
CA GLU A 48 -12.40 1.21 -14.06
C GLU A 48 -11.12 1.92 -14.55
N PHE A 49 -10.27 2.36 -13.62
CA PHE A 49 -9.01 3.04 -13.95
C PHE A 49 -7.91 2.12 -14.45
N SER A 50 -7.67 0.98 -13.78
CA SER A 50 -6.51 0.10 -14.01
C SER A 50 -6.81 -1.09 -14.94
N GLY A 51 -8.08 -1.34 -15.25
CA GLY A 51 -8.58 -2.47 -16.04
C GLY A 51 -8.54 -3.82 -15.30
N GLN A 52 -7.77 -3.94 -14.21
CA GLN A 52 -7.66 -5.16 -13.41
C GLN A 52 -7.42 -4.81 -11.94
N VAL A 53 -8.20 -5.41 -11.05
CA VAL A 53 -7.97 -5.32 -9.60
C VAL A 53 -7.02 -6.42 -9.17
N GLY A 54 -5.95 -6.03 -8.48
CA GLY A 54 -4.98 -6.99 -7.95
C GLY A 54 -4.33 -6.53 -6.64
N PRO A 55 -3.54 -7.41 -5.99
CA PRO A 55 -3.00 -7.15 -4.67
C PRO A 55 -2.20 -5.85 -4.55
N TYR A 56 -1.36 -5.54 -5.54
CA TYR A 56 -0.54 -4.32 -5.54
C TYR A 56 -1.38 -3.05 -5.67
N LEU A 57 -2.51 -3.10 -6.38
CA LEU A 57 -3.46 -1.99 -6.44
C LEU A 57 -4.01 -1.65 -5.06
N ALA A 58 -4.47 -2.68 -4.33
CA ALA A 58 -4.96 -2.52 -2.96
C ALA A 58 -3.87 -2.00 -2.01
N VAL A 59 -2.63 -2.49 -2.14
CA VAL A 59 -1.48 -1.98 -1.36
C VAL A 59 -1.26 -0.48 -1.63
N GLY A 60 -1.26 -0.06 -2.89
CA GLY A 60 -1.08 1.34 -3.28
C GLY A 60 -2.19 2.24 -2.74
N LEU A 61 -3.45 1.81 -2.84
CA LEU A 61 -4.59 2.54 -2.28
C LEU A 61 -4.43 2.78 -0.79
N ARG A 62 -4.10 1.72 -0.03
CA ARG A 62 -3.92 1.80 1.42
C ARG A 62 -2.74 2.67 1.84
N MET A 63 -1.61 2.58 1.14
CA MET A 63 -0.44 3.42 1.40
C MET A 63 -0.79 4.91 1.26
N GLY A 64 -1.51 5.28 0.19
CA GLY A 64 -1.88 6.68 -0.04
C GLY A 64 -2.96 7.19 0.93
N GLU A 65 -4.00 6.42 1.20
CA GLU A 65 -5.02 6.76 2.20
C GLU A 65 -4.43 6.91 3.60
N GLY A 66 -3.53 5.99 3.97
CA GLY A 66 -2.79 6.04 5.23
C GLY A 66 -1.91 7.29 5.34
N ALA A 67 -1.19 7.64 4.26
CA ALA A 67 -0.35 8.84 4.22
C ALA A 67 -1.17 10.13 4.36
N LEU A 68 -2.30 10.25 3.64
CA LEU A 68 -3.22 11.39 3.75
C LEU A 68 -3.68 11.60 5.19
N LYS A 69 -4.16 10.53 5.83
CA LYS A 69 -4.61 10.56 7.22
C LYS A 69 -3.48 10.93 8.17
N ARG A 70 -2.28 10.35 7.99
CA ARG A 70 -1.14 10.55 8.89
C ARG A 70 -0.56 11.95 8.81
N LEU A 71 -0.46 12.51 7.61
CA LEU A 71 0.08 13.85 7.34
C LEU A 71 -0.98 14.95 7.42
N GLY A 72 -2.25 14.61 7.68
CA GLY A 72 -3.36 15.58 7.69
C GLY A 72 -3.51 16.33 6.36
N CYS A 73 -3.24 15.65 5.24
CA CYS A 73 -3.24 16.24 3.91
C CYS A 73 -4.55 15.96 3.17
N GLU A 74 -4.96 16.90 2.33
CA GLU A 74 -6.07 16.70 1.40
C GLU A 74 -5.58 15.99 0.13
N LYS A 75 -6.50 15.25 -0.50
CA LYS A 75 -6.28 14.64 -1.81
C LYS A 75 -6.08 15.75 -2.87
N HIS A 76 -5.28 15.47 -3.89
CA HIS A 76 -5.00 16.40 -5.00
C HIS A 76 -4.21 17.67 -4.59
N GLY A 77 -2.90 17.50 -4.34
CA GLY A 77 -1.97 18.62 -4.18
C GLY A 77 -1.52 18.90 -2.75
N GLY A 78 -2.07 18.21 -1.75
CA GLY A 78 -1.63 18.31 -0.35
C GLY A 78 -0.25 17.69 -0.08
N MET A 79 0.28 16.88 -1.01
CA MET A 79 1.53 16.16 -0.85
C MET A 79 2.24 15.88 -2.17
N THR A 80 3.49 15.46 -2.09
CA THR A 80 4.22 14.79 -3.17
C THR A 80 4.48 13.33 -2.84
N VAL A 81 4.57 12.49 -3.88
CA VAL A 81 4.79 11.05 -3.78
C VAL A 81 6.02 10.67 -4.59
N ARG A 82 6.95 9.93 -3.99
CA ARG A 82 8.02 9.24 -4.72
C ARG A 82 7.87 7.75 -4.51
N VAL A 83 7.69 7.01 -5.60
CA VAL A 83 7.58 5.55 -5.60
C VAL A 83 8.79 4.93 -6.28
N GLU A 84 9.45 4.04 -5.56
CA GLU A 84 10.51 3.18 -6.06
C GLU A 84 9.92 1.78 -6.18
N CYS A 85 9.76 1.25 -7.40
CA CYS A 85 9.30 -0.13 -7.62
C CYS A 85 9.63 -0.60 -9.05
N PRO A 86 9.54 -1.91 -9.36
CA PRO A 86 9.78 -2.38 -10.72
C PRO A 86 8.79 -1.76 -11.71
N SER A 87 9.29 -1.33 -12.88
CA SER A 87 8.48 -0.73 -13.95
C SER A 87 7.79 -1.77 -14.83
N LYS A 88 7.17 -2.78 -14.21
CA LYS A 88 6.50 -3.89 -14.89
C LYS A 88 5.32 -4.43 -14.08
N ARG A 89 4.43 -5.18 -14.71
CA ARG A 89 3.40 -5.96 -14.01
C ARG A 89 4.04 -6.98 -13.04
N PRO A 90 3.40 -7.27 -11.90
CA PRO A 90 2.17 -6.64 -11.38
C PRO A 90 2.41 -5.31 -10.63
N TYR A 91 3.67 -4.90 -10.44
CA TYR A 91 4.07 -3.78 -9.59
C TYR A 91 3.55 -2.41 -10.05
N CYS A 92 3.35 -2.20 -11.35
CA CYS A 92 2.76 -0.96 -11.85
C CYS A 92 1.37 -0.65 -11.28
N LEU A 93 0.61 -1.68 -10.86
CA LEU A 93 -0.69 -1.49 -10.21
C LEU A 93 -0.56 -0.81 -8.84
N LEU A 94 0.59 -0.92 -8.18
CA LEU A 94 0.91 -0.14 -6.97
C LEU A 94 0.85 1.36 -7.28
N VAL A 95 1.45 1.77 -8.40
CA VAL A 95 1.49 3.16 -8.83
C VAL A 95 0.08 3.66 -9.13
N ASP A 96 -0.74 2.86 -9.81
CA ASP A 96 -2.15 3.20 -10.06
C ASP A 96 -2.93 3.41 -8.75
N GLY A 97 -2.73 2.53 -7.76
CA GLY A 97 -3.36 2.66 -6.45
C GLY A 97 -2.92 3.93 -5.71
N LEU A 98 -1.65 4.31 -5.81
CA LEU A 98 -1.12 5.55 -5.23
C LEU A 98 -1.73 6.78 -5.89
N GLN A 99 -1.84 6.79 -7.22
CA GLN A 99 -2.47 7.89 -7.97
C GLN A 99 -3.94 8.05 -7.60
N LEU A 100 -4.67 6.93 -7.49
CA LEU A 100 -6.09 6.92 -7.15
C LEU A 100 -6.35 7.38 -5.71
N SER A 101 -5.55 6.95 -4.75
CA SER A 101 -5.72 7.29 -3.34
C SER A 101 -5.32 8.73 -3.05
N THR A 102 -4.16 9.18 -3.53
CA THR A 102 -3.61 10.51 -3.21
C THR A 102 -4.05 11.62 -4.16
N GLY A 103 -4.43 11.28 -5.39
CA GLY A 103 -4.61 12.27 -6.45
C GLY A 103 -3.31 12.86 -7.00
N CYS A 104 -2.15 12.39 -6.51
CA CYS A 104 -0.84 12.74 -7.04
C CYS A 104 -0.53 11.81 -8.20
N THR A 105 -0.43 12.36 -9.41
CA THR A 105 -0.24 11.61 -10.64
C THR A 105 1.08 11.97 -11.30
N THR A 106 1.56 11.10 -12.19
CA THR A 106 2.70 11.46 -13.05
C THR A 106 2.34 12.66 -13.95
N GLY A 107 1.10 12.74 -14.40
CA GLY A 107 0.59 13.82 -15.25
C GLY A 107 0.55 15.18 -14.57
N ASN A 108 0.17 15.26 -13.29
CA ASN A 108 0.18 16.51 -12.52
C ASN A 108 1.51 16.78 -11.80
N ARG A 109 2.53 15.94 -12.03
CA ARG A 109 3.85 15.98 -11.39
C ARG A 109 3.84 15.85 -9.86
N GLY A 110 2.72 15.38 -9.29
CA GLY A 110 2.61 15.07 -7.87
C GLY A 110 3.25 13.73 -7.50
N LEU A 111 3.44 12.83 -8.48
CA LEU A 111 4.06 11.53 -8.28
C LEU A 111 5.27 11.33 -9.20
N GLU A 112 6.40 10.96 -8.60
CA GLU A 112 7.62 10.53 -9.29
C GLU A 112 7.79 9.02 -9.18
N TRP A 113 7.95 8.33 -10.32
CA TRP A 113 8.23 6.90 -10.36
C TRP A 113 9.69 6.64 -10.74
N VAL A 114 10.39 5.93 -9.86
CA VAL A 114 11.76 5.47 -10.02
C VAL A 114 11.78 3.95 -10.13
N ALA A 115 12.37 3.42 -11.20
CA ALA A 115 12.54 1.99 -11.36
C ALA A 115 13.48 1.44 -10.27
N SER A 116 13.04 0.42 -9.54
CA SER A 116 13.80 -0.21 -8.45
C SER A 116 13.45 -1.69 -8.32
N SER A 117 14.36 -2.49 -7.75
CA SER A 117 14.07 -3.89 -7.40
C SER A 117 13.28 -4.04 -6.09
N ARG A 118 13.27 -2.99 -5.26
CA ARG A 118 12.54 -2.93 -3.99
C ARG A 118 11.34 -2.01 -4.11
N ILE A 119 10.36 -2.21 -3.24
CA ILE A 119 9.17 -1.35 -3.17
C ILE A 119 9.29 -0.41 -1.97
N ARG A 120 9.43 0.87 -2.27
CA ARG A 120 9.50 1.94 -1.29
C ARG A 120 8.67 3.13 -1.75
N VAL A 121 7.88 3.70 -0.87
CA VAL A 121 7.04 4.87 -1.17
C VAL A 121 7.29 5.94 -0.12
N VAL A 122 7.58 7.15 -0.57
CA VAL A 122 7.77 8.32 0.28
C VAL A 122 6.67 9.31 -0.03
N PHE A 123 6.04 9.78 1.04
CA PHE A 123 5.05 10.84 1.03
C PHE A 123 5.60 12.05 1.78
N ILE A 124 5.48 13.23 1.21
CA ILE A 124 5.94 14.48 1.85
C ILE A 124 4.80 15.48 1.82
N SER A 125 4.42 16.03 2.97
CA SER A 125 3.42 17.10 3.04
C SER A 125 3.96 18.36 2.36
N SER A 126 3.22 18.89 1.40
CA SER A 126 3.57 20.16 0.74
C SER A 126 3.51 21.35 1.69
N LYS A 127 2.75 21.24 2.79
CA LYS A 127 2.54 22.32 3.76
C LYS A 127 3.56 22.30 4.89
N THR A 128 3.84 21.14 5.47
CA THR A 128 4.68 21.02 6.68
C THR A 128 6.09 20.49 6.38
N GLY A 129 6.30 19.85 5.23
CA GLY A 129 7.55 19.14 4.91
C GLY A 129 7.72 17.83 5.69
N GLU A 130 6.77 17.44 6.53
CA GLU A 130 6.79 16.15 7.23
C GLU A 130 6.68 14.99 6.23
N ARG A 131 7.30 13.85 6.58
CA ARG A 131 7.38 12.69 5.70
C ARG A 131 6.85 11.43 6.35
N VAL A 132 6.22 10.59 5.52
CA VAL A 132 5.89 9.20 5.84
C VAL A 132 6.55 8.31 4.80
N VAL A 133 7.23 7.25 5.25
CA VAL A 133 7.91 6.30 4.39
C VAL A 133 7.32 4.92 4.61
N TYR A 134 6.97 4.26 3.52
CA TYR A 134 6.55 2.87 3.50
C TYR A 134 7.57 2.04 2.72
N VAL A 135 7.92 0.88 3.27
CA VAL A 135 8.78 -0.12 2.63
C VAL A 135 8.05 -1.44 2.67
N LEU A 136 7.81 -2.03 1.51
CA LEU A 136 7.23 -3.37 1.44
C LEU A 136 8.31 -4.39 1.75
N ALA A 137 8.03 -5.32 2.67
CA ALA A 137 8.96 -6.38 3.01
C ALA A 137 9.20 -7.31 1.82
N ASP A 138 10.43 -7.78 1.63
CA ASP A 138 10.82 -8.60 0.48
C ASP A 138 10.02 -9.93 0.42
N GLU A 139 9.63 -10.45 1.59
CA GLU A 139 8.80 -11.64 1.75
C GLU A 139 7.32 -11.43 1.37
N PHE A 140 6.85 -10.18 1.30
CA PHE A 140 5.45 -9.89 1.05
C PHE A 140 5.07 -10.13 -0.42
N GLY A 141 5.97 -9.86 -1.36
CA GLY A 141 5.74 -10.15 -2.78
C GLY A 141 5.44 -11.65 -3.05
N PRO A 142 6.30 -12.57 -2.60
CA PRO A 142 6.04 -14.01 -2.66
C PRO A 142 4.76 -14.44 -1.95
N LEU A 143 4.42 -13.82 -0.81
CA LEU A 143 3.18 -14.10 -0.08
C LEU A 143 1.93 -13.73 -0.92
N LEU A 144 1.94 -12.55 -1.53
CA LEU A 144 0.85 -12.12 -2.41
C LEU A 144 0.68 -13.07 -3.61
N GLU A 145 1.80 -13.50 -4.21
CA GLU A 145 1.77 -14.45 -5.32
C GLU A 145 1.22 -15.82 -4.87
N GLN A 146 1.60 -16.28 -3.68
CA GLN A 146 1.07 -17.51 -3.10
C GLN A 146 -0.44 -17.43 -2.88
N TRP A 147 -0.94 -16.33 -2.32
CA TRP A 147 -2.37 -16.12 -2.09
C TRP A 147 -3.16 -16.06 -3.39
N SER A 148 -2.68 -15.29 -4.38
CA SER A 148 -3.31 -15.20 -5.70
C SER A 148 -3.40 -16.56 -6.38
N LYS A 149 -2.35 -17.38 -6.30
CA LYS A 149 -2.35 -18.75 -6.85
C LYS A 149 -3.30 -19.69 -6.11
N ALA A 150 -3.30 -19.63 -4.78
CA ALA A 150 -4.13 -20.50 -3.95
C ALA A 150 -5.63 -20.26 -4.20
N TRP A 151 -6.03 -19.00 -4.35
CA TRP A 151 -7.44 -18.62 -4.49
C TRP A 151 -7.91 -18.52 -5.95
N LYS A 152 -6.97 -18.46 -6.90
CA LYS A 152 -7.23 -18.22 -8.33
C LYS A 152 -8.13 -16.99 -8.56
N ASN A 153 -8.02 -16.00 -7.66
CA ASN A 153 -8.86 -14.81 -7.66
C ASN A 153 -8.08 -13.64 -7.04
N GLU A 154 -7.50 -12.79 -7.89
CA GLU A 154 -6.74 -11.62 -7.43
C GLU A 154 -7.62 -10.54 -6.80
N GLU A 155 -8.89 -10.43 -7.21
CA GLU A 155 -9.83 -9.45 -6.67
C GLU A 155 -10.16 -9.76 -5.22
N ALA A 156 -10.37 -11.04 -4.89
CA ALA A 156 -10.59 -11.49 -3.51
C ALA A 156 -9.39 -11.19 -2.61
N VAL A 157 -8.17 -11.40 -3.12
CA VAL A 157 -6.94 -11.08 -2.38
C VAL A 157 -6.81 -9.55 -2.20
N ALA A 158 -7.12 -8.76 -3.23
CA ALA A 158 -7.12 -7.30 -3.15
C ALA A 158 -8.13 -6.78 -2.12
N LEU A 159 -9.35 -7.34 -2.10
CA LEU A 159 -10.39 -7.03 -1.12
C LEU A 159 -9.93 -7.33 0.31
N LEU A 160 -9.32 -8.51 0.53
CA LEU A 160 -8.74 -8.86 1.82
C LEU A 160 -7.70 -7.83 2.25
N ILE A 161 -6.74 -7.51 1.37
CA ILE A 161 -5.68 -6.55 1.67
C ILE A 161 -6.27 -5.20 2.02
N TYR A 162 -7.26 -4.71 1.26
CA TYR A 162 -7.93 -3.44 1.48
C TYR A 162 -8.69 -3.40 2.82
N ALA A 163 -9.30 -4.52 3.22
CA ALA A 163 -10.05 -4.65 4.46
C ALA A 163 -9.18 -4.83 5.73
N LEU A 164 -7.89 -5.15 5.59
CA LEU A 164 -6.99 -5.30 6.73
C LEU A 164 -6.87 -3.97 7.53
N PRO A 165 -6.77 -4.01 8.86
CA PRO A 165 -6.51 -2.82 9.68
C PRO A 165 -5.24 -2.07 9.26
N SER A 166 -5.25 -0.74 9.35
CA SER A 166 -4.13 0.12 8.95
C SER A 166 -2.82 -0.25 9.67
N GLU A 167 -2.89 -0.82 10.87
CA GLU A 167 -1.72 -1.24 11.66
C GLU A 167 -1.21 -2.66 11.32
N SER A 168 -1.93 -3.47 10.54
CA SER A 168 -1.68 -4.92 10.47
C SER A 168 -0.73 -5.35 9.33
N MET A 169 0.58 -5.12 9.48
CA MET A 169 1.68 -5.83 8.78
C MET A 169 2.35 -5.23 7.51
N LEU A 170 2.14 -3.98 7.08
CA LEU A 170 2.80 -3.52 5.82
C LEU A 170 3.92 -2.50 5.96
N PHE A 171 4.11 -1.90 7.13
CA PHE A 171 4.71 -0.58 7.18
C PHE A 171 5.66 -0.38 8.37
N LYS A 172 6.91 -0.06 8.09
CA LYS A 172 7.83 0.52 9.06
C LYS A 172 7.96 2.01 8.76
N GLU A 173 7.41 2.84 9.63
CA GLU A 173 7.65 4.29 9.60
C GLU A 173 9.15 4.50 9.87
N VAL A 174 9.87 4.97 8.86
CA VAL A 174 11.26 5.41 9.02
C VAL A 174 11.21 6.92 9.20
N LYS A 175 11.42 7.38 10.44
CA LYS A 175 11.60 8.81 10.75
C LYS A 175 12.84 9.34 10.03
#